data_AF-A0A5J4UJ56-F1
#
_entry.id   AF-A0A5J4UJ56-F1
#
_cell.length_a   1.000
_cell.length_b   1.000
_cell.length_c   1.000
_cell.angle_alpha   90.00
_cell.angle_beta   90.00
_cell.angle_gamma   90.00
#
_symmetry.space_group_name_H-M   'P 1'
#
loop_
_entity.id
_entity.type
_entity.pdbx_description
1 polymer ?
#
loop_
_entity_poly.entity_id
_entity_poly.type
_entity_poly.pdbx_seq_one_letter_code
_entity_poly.pdbx_strand_id
1 'polypeptide(L)'
;MTTSNQEVYDSLRNDMVGGNSFVNHRENITGLTQIHKFRKHDNEILSYELPHIVENIICLDFNSFYGSCMSSEQLPLIPYTNHKMYMPGGVKYVIHDHEQAK
;
A
#
# COMPACT_ATOMS: atom_id res chain seq x y z
N MET A 1 -12.28 -0.94 -17.09
CA MET A 1 -11.40 -0.12 -17.94
C MET A 1 -11.72 -0.47 -19.37
N THR A 2 -12.21 0.49 -20.16
CA THR A 2 -12.51 0.26 -21.57
C THR A 2 -11.56 1.12 -22.38
N THR A 3 -10.59 0.49 -23.02
CA THR A 3 -9.61 1.14 -23.90
C THR A 3 -9.65 0.44 -25.25
N SER A 4 -9.61 1.21 -26.33
CA SER A 4 -9.49 0.70 -27.70
C SER A 4 -8.04 0.57 -28.16
N ASN A 5 -7.06 0.92 -27.32
CA ASN A 5 -5.64 0.87 -27.62
C ASN A 5 -4.99 -0.26 -26.82
N GLN A 6 -4.50 -1.28 -27.54
CA GLN A 6 -3.89 -2.47 -26.95
C GLN A 6 -2.56 -2.18 -26.24
N GLU A 7 -1.71 -1.33 -26.81
CA GLU A 7 -0.43 -0.96 -26.21
C GLU A 7 -0.62 -0.25 -24.86
N VAL A 8 -1.59 0.66 -24.78
CA VAL A 8 -1.99 1.33 -23.54
C VAL A 8 -2.52 0.33 -22.51
N TYR A 9 -3.32 -0.64 -22.95
CA TYR A 9 -3.84 -1.69 -22.08
C TYR A 9 -2.71 -2.54 -21.50
N ASP A 10 -1.79 -3.01 -22.35
CA ASP A 10 -0.69 -3.89 -21.95
C ASP A 10 0.27 -3.17 -20.99
N SER A 11 0.60 -1.90 -21.28
CA SER A 11 1.41 -1.06 -20.39
C SER A 11 0.77 -0.93 -19.01
N LEU A 12 -0.52 -0.56 -18.93
CA LEU A 12 -1.21 -0.46 -17.65
C LEU A 12 -1.28 -1.79 -16.92
N ARG A 13 -1.57 -2.88 -17.65
CA ARG A 13 -1.78 -4.20 -17.07
C ARG A 13 -0.50 -4.78 -16.47
N ASN A 14 0.67 -4.45 -17.02
CA ASN A 14 1.97 -4.89 -16.51
C ASN A 14 2.30 -4.28 -15.14
N ASP A 15 1.90 -3.03 -14.91
CA ASP A 15 2.17 -2.33 -13.63
C ASP A 15 1.09 -2.58 -12.57
N MET A 16 -0.03 -3.20 -12.94
CA MET A 16 -1.12 -3.52 -12.02
C MET A 16 -0.78 -4.72 -11.13
N VAL A 17 -0.65 -4.45 -9.84
CA VAL A 17 -0.56 -5.47 -8.78
C VAL A 17 -1.89 -5.58 -8.03
N GLY A 18 -2.25 -6.80 -7.61
CA GLY A 18 -3.45 -7.06 -6.83
C GLY A 18 -3.35 -6.60 -5.37
N GLY A 19 -4.15 -7.22 -4.49
CA GLY A 19 -4.06 -6.95 -3.06
C GLY A 19 -2.70 -7.32 -2.48
N ASN A 20 -2.17 -6.49 -1.57
CA ASN A 20 -0.96 -6.80 -0.83
C ASN A 20 -1.30 -7.75 0.33
N SER A 21 -0.54 -8.85 0.46
CA SER A 21 -0.62 -9.76 1.60
C SER A 21 0.79 -9.95 2.16
N PHE A 22 0.98 -9.61 3.42
CA PHE A 22 2.25 -9.72 4.11
C PHE A 22 2.07 -10.46 5.43
N VAL A 23 2.86 -11.51 5.62
CA VAL A 23 2.87 -12.30 6.84
C VAL A 23 4.19 -12.07 7.56
N ASN A 24 4.11 -11.55 8.78
CA ASN A 24 5.25 -11.58 9.68
C ASN A 24 5.34 -12.96 10.32
N HIS A 25 6.44 -13.69 10.10
CA HIS A 25 6.68 -15.00 10.72
C HIS A 25 7.04 -14.92 12.23
N ARG A 26 6.74 -13.81 12.90
CA ARG A 26 6.98 -13.60 14.33
C ARG A 26 5.72 -13.94 15.10
N GLU A 27 5.84 -14.86 16.05
CA GLU A 27 4.79 -15.13 17.04
C GLU A 27 4.74 -13.99 18.06
N ASN A 28 3.53 -13.45 18.30
CA ASN A 28 3.29 -12.47 19.35
C ASN A 28 2.31 -13.08 20.35
N ILE A 29 2.76 -13.30 21.57
CA ILE A 29 1.98 -13.90 22.65
C ILE A 29 1.63 -12.80 23.65
N THR A 30 0.33 -12.65 23.93
CA THR A 30 -0.18 -11.75 24.96
C THR A 30 0.48 -12.02 26.31
N GLY A 31 0.94 -10.97 26.97
CA GLY A 31 1.56 -11.03 28.30
C GLY A 31 3.02 -11.49 28.32
N LEU A 32 3.57 -11.91 27.17
CA LEU A 32 4.96 -12.38 27.07
C LEU A 32 5.80 -11.57 26.09
N THR A 33 5.27 -11.28 24.90
CA THR A 33 6.03 -10.63 23.83
C THR A 33 6.08 -9.11 24.01
N GLN A 34 7.25 -8.50 23.82
CA GLN A 34 7.40 -7.04 23.80
C GLN A 34 6.91 -6.44 22.47
N ILE A 35 6.44 -5.19 22.52
CA ILE A 35 6.05 -4.46 21.32
C ILE A 35 7.30 -4.11 20.53
N HIS A 36 7.38 -4.55 19.28
CA HIS A 36 8.43 -4.16 18.36
C HIS A 36 7.99 -3.06 17.40
N LYS A 37 8.93 -2.19 17.03
CA LYS A 37 8.78 -1.24 15.92
C LYS A 37 9.90 -1.42 14.90
N PHE A 38 9.60 -1.03 13.67
CA PHE A 38 10.58 -0.98 12.60
C PHE A 38 11.04 0.47 12.40
N ARG A 39 12.33 0.67 12.18
CA ARG A 39 12.88 1.96 11.71
C ARG A 39 13.82 1.71 10.55
N LYS A 40 13.80 2.62 9.58
CA LYS A 40 14.82 2.67 8.54
C LYS A 40 16.11 3.21 9.14
N HIS A 41 17.22 2.50 8.92
CA HIS A 41 18.56 2.93 9.25
C HIS A 41 19.43 2.68 8.02
N ASP A 42 19.91 3.76 7.40
CA ASP A 42 20.57 3.74 6.10
C ASP A 42 19.74 2.99 5.04
N ASN A 43 20.26 1.86 4.54
CA ASN A 43 19.59 1.01 3.55
C ASN A 43 18.93 -0.23 4.17
N GLU A 44 18.84 -0.31 5.49
CA GLU A 44 18.28 -1.46 6.21
C GLU A 44 17.04 -1.07 7.03
N ILE A 45 16.23 -2.08 7.34
CA ILE A 45 15.08 -1.96 8.25
C ILE A 45 15.43 -2.69 9.54
N LEU A 46 15.57 -1.94 10.64
CA LEU A 46 15.88 -2.49 11.95
C LEU A 46 14.61 -2.68 12.77
N SER A 47 14.46 -3.86 13.36
CA SER A 47 13.45 -4.16 14.38
C SER A 47 14.03 -3.86 15.77
N TYR A 48 13.35 -3.06 16.57
CA TYR A 48 13.75 -2.77 17.95
C TYR A 48 12.57 -2.92 18.91
N GLU A 49 12.88 -3.22 20.16
CA GLU A 49 11.92 -3.46 21.23
C GLU A 49 11.54 -2.16 21.95
N LEU A 50 10.30 -2.09 22.40
CA LEU A 50 9.82 -1.09 23.33
C LEU A 50 9.65 -1.72 24.72
N PRO A 51 9.75 -0.93 25.82
CA PRO A 51 9.56 -1.42 27.18
C PRO A 51 8.06 -1.62 27.52
N HIS A 52 7.30 -2.21 26.60
CA HIS A 52 5.87 -2.45 26.70
C HIS A 52 5.57 -3.87 26.24
N ILE A 53 4.69 -4.57 26.97
CA ILE A 53 4.27 -5.94 26.65
C ILE A 53 2.97 -5.87 25.85
N VAL A 54 2.84 -6.74 24.84
CA VAL A 54 1.60 -6.90 24.07
C VAL A 54 0.53 -7.47 25.00
N GLU A 55 -0.55 -6.73 25.21
CA GLU A 55 -1.70 -7.20 25.98
C GLU A 55 -2.83 -7.68 25.06
N ASN A 56 -3.17 -6.89 24.05
CA ASN A 56 -4.28 -7.18 23.14
C ASN A 56 -3.80 -7.18 21.69
N ILE A 57 -4.28 -8.16 20.92
CA ILE A 57 -4.07 -8.24 19.47
C ILE A 57 -5.42 -8.00 18.80
N ILE A 58 -5.49 -6.97 17.96
CA ILE A 58 -6.69 -6.62 17.21
C ILE A 58 -6.45 -6.81 15.71
N CYS A 59 -7.45 -7.31 15.01
CA CYS A 59 -7.48 -7.29 13.55
C CYS A 59 -8.31 -6.09 13.10
N LEU A 60 -7.74 -5.25 12.25
CA LEU A 60 -8.44 -4.12 11.65
C LEU A 60 -8.68 -4.42 10.18
N ASP A 61 -9.91 -4.25 9.74
CA ASP A 61 -10.30 -4.36 8.34
C ASP A 61 -10.94 -3.06 7.86
N PHE A 62 -10.78 -2.76 6.58
CA PHE A 62 -11.36 -1.59 5.95
C PHE A 62 -12.75 -1.93 5.43
N ASN A 63 -13.73 -1.08 5.76
CA ASN A 63 -15.05 -1.17 5.17
C ASN A 63 -14.97 -0.92 3.66
N SER A 64 -15.18 -1.98 2.88
CA SER A 64 -15.24 -1.93 1.42
C SER A 64 -14.03 -1.22 0.79
N PHE A 65 -12.82 -1.71 1.04
CA PHE A 65 -11.54 -1.11 0.61
C PHE A 65 -11.57 -0.53 -0.83
N TYR A 66 -11.91 -1.35 -1.84
CA TYR A 66 -11.98 -0.88 -3.23
C TYR A 66 -13.08 0.17 -3.47
N GLY A 67 -14.25 0.03 -2.82
CA GLY A 67 -15.33 1.01 -2.92
C GLY A 67 -14.94 2.37 -2.33
N SER A 68 -14.19 2.34 -1.22
CA SER A 68 -13.63 3.55 -0.59
C SER A 68 -12.58 4.22 -1.48
N CYS A 69 -11.70 3.45 -2.16
CA CYS A 69 -10.78 4.01 -3.16
C CYS A 69 -11.50 4.62 -4.37
N MET A 70 -12.54 3.94 -4.87
CA MET A 70 -13.26 4.37 -6.08
C MET A 70 -14.11 5.62 -5.86
N SER A 71 -14.73 5.74 -4.69
CA SER A 71 -15.61 6.86 -4.37
C SER A 71 -14.85 8.17 -4.11
N SER A 72 -13.57 8.09 -3.71
CA SER A 72 -12.78 9.26 -3.31
C SER A 72 -13.43 10.09 -2.17
N GLU A 73 -14.27 9.44 -1.37
CA GLU A 73 -14.91 10.04 -0.19
C GLU A 73 -13.87 10.47 0.83
N GLN A 74 -14.18 11.54 1.55
CA GLN A 74 -13.30 12.03 2.61
C GLN A 74 -13.43 11.20 3.88
N LEU A 75 -12.32 10.58 4.29
CA LEU A 75 -12.14 9.81 5.50
C LEU A 75 -11.19 10.57 6.45
N PRO A 76 -11.69 11.07 7.61
CA PRO A 76 -10.88 11.82 8.58
C PRO A 76 -9.60 11.10 9.02
N LEU A 77 -9.62 9.76 9.01
CA LEU A 77 -8.53 8.88 9.42
C LEU A 77 -7.33 8.84 8.45
N ILE A 78 -7.39 9.51 7.28
CA ILE A 78 -6.33 9.49 6.27
C ILE A 78 -5.71 10.90 6.07
N PRO A 79 -4.96 11.43 7.07
CA PRO A 79 -4.53 12.84 7.04
C PRO A 79 -3.51 13.16 5.93
N TYR A 80 -2.80 12.15 5.43
CA TYR A 80 -1.65 12.34 4.53
C TYR A 80 -2.02 12.53 3.06
N THR A 81 -3.29 12.34 2.69
CA THR A 81 -3.77 12.41 1.31
C THR A 81 -5.04 13.27 1.21
N ASN A 82 -5.08 14.38 1.97
CA ASN A 82 -6.26 15.26 2.08
C ASN A 82 -7.54 14.49 2.43
N HIS A 83 -7.41 13.53 3.35
CA HIS A 83 -8.49 12.67 3.79
C HIS A 83 -9.07 11.78 2.69
N LYS A 84 -8.38 11.52 1.57
CA LYS A 84 -8.92 10.69 0.47
C LYS A 84 -8.06 9.48 0.14
N MET A 85 -8.71 8.36 -0.14
CA MET A 85 -8.04 7.18 -0.69
C MET A 85 -8.17 7.21 -2.21
N TYR A 86 -7.05 7.14 -2.92
CA TYR A 86 -7.03 7.19 -4.39
C TYR A 86 -6.79 5.79 -4.96
N MET A 87 -7.53 5.42 -5.99
CA MET A 87 -7.16 4.28 -6.82
C MET A 87 -6.05 4.68 -7.81
N PRO A 88 -5.13 3.76 -8.19
CA PRO A 88 -4.11 4.06 -9.19
C PRO A 88 -4.73 4.47 -10.54
N GLY A 89 -4.11 5.48 -11.15
CA GLY A 89 -4.71 6.36 -12.16
C GLY A 89 -4.88 5.77 -13.57
N GLY A 90 -5.28 6.66 -14.50
CA GLY A 90 -5.44 6.38 -15.92
C GLY A 90 -4.38 7.07 -16.78
N VAL A 91 -4.25 6.63 -18.03
CA VAL A 91 -3.29 7.20 -18.99
C VAL A 91 -3.81 8.52 -19.55
N LYS A 92 -3.00 9.58 -19.42
CA LYS A 92 -3.31 10.92 -19.96
C LYS A 92 -2.70 11.14 -21.34
N TYR A 93 -1.48 10.69 -21.57
CA TYR A 93 -0.78 10.74 -22.86
C TYR A 93 0.28 9.64 -22.90
N VAL A 94 0.63 9.19 -24.10
CA VAL A 94 1.74 8.25 -24.36
C VAL A 94 2.83 9.02 -25.11
N ILE A 95 4.07 8.90 -24.65
CA ILE A 95 5.23 9.53 -25.29
C ILE A 95 6.08 8.41 -25.88
N HIS A 96 6.28 8.42 -27.19
CA HIS A 96 7.24 7.55 -27.87
C HIS A 96 8.52 8.35 -28.12
N ASP A 97 9.50 8.21 -27.23
CA ASP A 97 10.83 8.79 -27.40
C ASP A 97 11.75 7.75 -28.07
N HIS A 98 11.97 7.92 -29.37
CA HIS A 98 12.84 7.04 -30.17
C HIS A 98 14.33 7.41 -30.08
N GLU A 99 14.70 8.52 -29.41
CA GLU A 99 16.08 9.00 -29.35
C GLU A 99 16.79 8.65 -28.03
N GLN A 100 16.07 8.53 -26.91
CA GLN A 100 16.66 8.17 -25.60
C GLN A 100 16.78 6.66 -25.33
N ALA A 101 16.28 5.80 -26.21
CA ALA A 101 16.37 4.34 -26.06
C ALA A 101 17.73 3.75 -26.53
N LYS A 102 18.85 4.42 -26.23
CA LYS A 102 20.21 3.91 -26.44
C LYS A 102 20.88 3.55 -25.12
#